data_AF-A0A9W6WTF6-F1
#
_entry.id   AF-A0A9W6WTF6-F1
#
_cell.length_a   1.000
_cell.length_b   1.000
_cell.length_c   1.000
_cell.angle_alpha   90.00
_cell.angle_beta   90.00
_cell.angle_gamma   90.00
#
_symmetry.space_group_name_H-M   'P 1'
#
loop_
_entity.id
_entity.type
_entity.pdbx_description
1 polymer ?
#
loop_
_entity_poly.entity_id
_entity_poly.type
_entity_poly.pdbx_seq_one_letter_code
_entity_poly.pdbx_strand_id
1 'polypeptide(L)'
;MFEHFLEPLPAAPVNAEKNYTMHNVVRPYVTEEFRDDEIYAALSKEQDDSAKAAKQSRRQHRVAMVIAAKENQDKRSRGVRSEEDEAPMAKAKPSKAVQV
;
A
#
# COMPACT_ATOMS: atom_id res chain seq x y z
N MET A 1 -0.64 19.61 -42.15
CA MET A 1 -1.16 18.83 -41.00
C MET A 1 0.00 18.06 -40.40
N PHE A 2 0.26 18.22 -39.10
CA PHE A 2 1.40 17.60 -38.40
C PHE A 2 1.20 16.11 -38.06
N GLU A 3 0.01 15.57 -38.32
CA GLU A 3 -0.36 14.21 -37.91
C GLU A 3 0.43 13.11 -38.64
N HIS A 4 0.95 13.37 -39.83
CA HIS A 4 1.75 12.41 -40.60
C HIS A 4 3.16 12.14 -40.02
N PHE A 5 3.61 12.95 -39.05
CA PHE A 5 4.91 12.78 -38.38
C PHE A 5 4.78 12.17 -36.98
N LEU A 6 3.55 11.92 -36.51
CA LEU A 6 3.31 11.35 -35.19
C LEU A 6 3.14 9.85 -35.35
N GLU A 7 4.13 9.08 -34.92
CA GLU A 7 3.95 7.64 -34.76
C GLU A 7 2.91 7.38 -33.65
N PRO A 8 1.89 6.53 -33.90
CA PRO A 8 0.91 6.19 -32.89
C PRO A 8 1.59 5.42 -31.76
N LEU A 9 1.42 5.90 -30.52
CA LEU A 9 1.86 5.15 -29.34
C LEU A 9 1.03 3.87 -29.20
N PRO A 10 1.65 2.77 -28.73
CA PRO A 10 0.90 1.56 -28.42
C PRO A 10 -0.14 1.85 -27.33
N ALA A 11 -1.29 1.17 -27.43
CA ALA A 11 -2.32 1.28 -26.42
C ALA A 11 -1.77 0.88 -25.04
N ALA A 12 -2.13 1.65 -24.02
CA ALA A 12 -1.69 1.37 -22.67
C ALA A 12 -2.15 -0.03 -22.23
N PRO A 13 -1.30 -0.78 -21.52
CA PRO A 13 -1.69 -2.09 -21.01
C PRO A 13 -2.89 -1.95 -20.06
N VAL A 14 -3.81 -2.90 -20.16
CA VAL A 14 -5.04 -2.91 -19.36
C VAL A 14 -4.70 -3.06 -17.88
N ASN A 15 -5.08 -2.07 -17.07
CA ASN A 15 -4.88 -2.12 -15.62
C ASN A 15 -5.91 -3.07 -15.00
N ALA A 16 -5.48 -4.29 -14.69
CA ALA A 16 -6.34 -5.33 -14.10
C ALA A 16 -7.02 -4.88 -12.80
N GLU A 17 -6.37 -4.03 -12.00
CA GLU A 17 -6.93 -3.55 -10.75
C GLU A 17 -7.96 -2.45 -10.93
N LYS A 18 -7.79 -1.63 -11.98
CA LYS A 18 -8.83 -0.68 -12.37
C LYS A 18 -10.09 -1.46 -12.75
N ASN A 19 -9.97 -2.45 -13.62
CA ASN A 19 -11.10 -3.28 -14.02
C ASN A 19 -11.75 -3.95 -12.81
N TYR A 20 -10.95 -4.56 -11.93
CA TYR A 20 -11.43 -5.17 -10.69
C TYR A 20 -12.23 -4.17 -9.85
N THR A 21 -11.75 -2.93 -9.75
CA THR A 21 -12.40 -1.88 -8.98
C THR A 21 -13.72 -1.45 -9.63
N MET A 22 -13.73 -1.29 -10.96
CA MET A 22 -14.94 -0.94 -11.69
C MET A 22 -16.03 -1.99 -11.49
N HIS A 23 -15.73 -3.27 -11.69
CA HIS A 23 -16.70 -4.35 -11.54
C HIS A 23 -17.14 -4.58 -10.09
N ASN A 24 -16.20 -4.67 -9.13
CA ASN A 24 -16.51 -5.15 -7.77
C ASN A 24 -16.88 -4.03 -6.79
N VAL A 25 -16.38 -2.81 -7.00
CA VAL A 25 -16.56 -1.70 -6.06
C VAL A 25 -17.51 -0.65 -6.60
N VAL A 26 -17.35 -0.26 -7.88
CA VAL A 26 -18.11 0.85 -8.46
C VAL A 26 -19.47 0.38 -8.97
N ARG A 27 -19.54 -0.73 -9.72
CA ARG A 27 -20.76 -1.25 -10.36
C ARG A 27 -22.01 -1.30 -9.47
N PRO A 28 -21.95 -1.68 -8.18
CA PRO A 28 -23.13 -1.67 -7.30
C PRO A 28 -23.79 -0.30 -7.13
N TYR A 29 -23.03 0.78 -7.32
CA TYR A 29 -23.49 2.16 -7.19
C TYR A 29 -23.81 2.80 -8.54
N VAL A 30 -23.72 2.05 -9.63
CA VAL A 30 -24.04 2.51 -10.99
C VAL A 30 -25.53 2.31 -11.24
N THR A 31 -26.15 3.31 -11.86
CA THR A 31 -27.55 3.23 -12.29
C THR A 31 -27.74 2.11 -13.30
N GLU A 32 -28.94 1.54 -13.36
CA GLU A 32 -29.20 0.37 -14.19
C GLU A 32 -28.92 0.62 -15.68
N GLU A 33 -29.13 1.86 -16.14
CA GLU A 33 -28.89 2.31 -17.51
C GLU A 33 -27.43 2.11 -17.99
N PHE A 34 -26.45 2.16 -17.08
CA PHE A 34 -25.01 2.04 -17.42
C PHE A 34 -24.37 0.77 -16.86
N ARG A 35 -25.15 -0.09 -16.18
CA ARG A 35 -24.60 -1.24 -15.46
C ARG A 35 -24.06 -2.33 -16.39
N ASP A 36 -24.50 -2.32 -17.64
CA ASP A 36 -24.12 -3.25 -18.70
C ASP A 36 -23.00 -2.71 -19.61
N ASP A 37 -22.49 -1.50 -19.34
CA ASP A 37 -21.34 -0.96 -20.06
C ASP A 37 -20.11 -1.85 -19.89
N GLU A 38 -19.29 -1.94 -20.94
CA GLU A 38 -18.06 -2.75 -20.97
C GLU A 38 -17.09 -2.41 -19.83
N ILE A 39 -17.13 -1.17 -19.34
CA ILE A 39 -16.29 -0.68 -18.24
C ILE A 39 -16.62 -1.42 -16.92
N TYR A 40 -17.85 -1.88 -16.77
CA TYR A 40 -18.34 -2.63 -15.61
C TYR A 40 -18.51 -4.12 -15.90
N ALA A 41 -18.00 -4.62 -17.02
CA ALA A 41 -18.08 -6.04 -17.35
C ALA A 41 -17.36 -6.92 -16.33
N ALA A 42 -17.83 -8.16 -16.20
CA ALA A 42 -17.19 -9.16 -15.36
C ALA A 42 -15.77 -9.45 -15.85
N LEU A 43 -14.84 -9.58 -14.91
CA LEU A 43 -13.44 -9.87 -15.23
C LEU A 43 -13.28 -11.32 -15.68
N SER A 44 -12.34 -11.55 -16.60
CA SER A 44 -11.87 -12.90 -16.84
C SER A 44 -11.09 -13.42 -15.62
N LYS A 45 -11.00 -14.75 -15.48
CA LYS A 45 -10.26 -15.37 -14.37
C LYS A 45 -8.81 -14.90 -14.29
N GLU A 46 -8.15 -14.77 -15.44
CA GLU A 46 -6.76 -14.30 -15.53
C GLU A 46 -6.61 -12.83 -15.08
N GLN A 47 -7.58 -11.98 -15.44
CA GLN A 47 -7.59 -10.58 -15.00
C GLN A 47 -7.80 -10.46 -13.49
N ASP A 48 -8.69 -11.27 -12.93
CA ASP A 48 -8.93 -11.33 -11.49
C ASP A 48 -7.69 -11.78 -10.71
N ASP A 49 -7.02 -12.83 -11.17
CA ASP A 49 -5.82 -13.35 -10.54
C ASP A 49 -4.66 -12.35 -10.64
N SER A 50 -4.50 -11.70 -11.80
CA SER A 50 -3.52 -10.62 -11.99
C SER A 50 -3.77 -9.43 -11.07
N ALA A 51 -5.04 -9.00 -10.92
CA ALA A 51 -5.41 -7.91 -10.03
C ALA A 51 -5.11 -8.25 -8.56
N LYS A 52 -5.36 -9.49 -8.12
CA LYS A 52 -5.03 -9.95 -6.77
C LYS A 52 -3.52 -9.99 -6.54
N ALA A 53 -2.76 -10.52 -7.49
CA ALA A 53 -1.30 -10.59 -7.42
C ALA A 53 -0.67 -9.19 -7.31
N ALA A 54 -1.15 -8.24 -8.13
CA ALA A 54 -0.66 -6.86 -8.10
C ALA A 54 -0.97 -6.16 -6.76
N LYS A 55 -2.19 -6.34 -6.21
CA LYS A 55 -2.55 -5.86 -4.87
C LYS A 55 -1.68 -6.47 -3.77
N GLN A 56 -1.40 -7.78 -3.85
CA GLN A 56 -0.54 -8.47 -2.90
C GLN A 56 0.90 -7.95 -2.96
N SER A 57 1.46 -7.78 -4.15
CA SER A 57 2.81 -7.24 -4.36
C SER A 57 2.95 -5.86 -3.71
N ARG A 58 2.00 -4.95 -3.93
CA ARG A 58 2.03 -3.63 -3.29
C ARG A 58 1.94 -3.68 -1.77
N ARG A 59 1.13 -4.61 -1.23
CA ARG A 59 1.05 -4.81 0.22
C ARG A 59 2.40 -5.28 0.77
N GLN A 60 3.06 -6.23 0.11
CA GLN A 60 4.39 -6.70 0.50
C GLN A 60 5.42 -5.58 0.44
N HIS A 61 5.41 -4.77 -0.62
CA HIS A 61 6.28 -3.60 -0.74
C HIS A 61 6.09 -2.62 0.43
N ARG A 62 4.84 -2.27 0.77
CA ARG A 62 4.54 -1.41 1.93
C ARG A 62 5.05 -2.00 3.23
N VAL A 63 4.87 -3.30 3.45
CA VAL A 63 5.36 -3.98 4.66
C VAL A 63 6.89 -3.92 4.72
N ALA A 64 7.59 -4.20 3.61
CA ALA A 64 9.04 -4.12 3.54
C ALA A 64 9.53 -2.70 3.87
N MET A 65 8.87 -1.66 3.34
CA MET A 65 9.19 -0.28 3.67
C MET A 65 9.00 0.04 5.15
N VAL A 66 7.92 -0.43 5.77
CA VAL A 66 7.68 -0.24 7.21
C VAL A 66 8.76 -0.94 8.05
N ILE A 67 9.16 -2.16 7.67
CA ILE A 67 10.23 -2.89 8.35
C ILE A 67 11.55 -2.12 8.24
N ALA A 68 11.93 -1.69 7.04
CA ALA A 68 13.15 -0.92 6.81
C ALA A 68 13.13 0.43 7.58
N ALA A 69 11.98 1.11 7.60
CA ALA A 69 11.82 2.34 8.37
C ALA A 69 12.01 2.11 9.87
N LYS A 70 11.42 1.04 10.41
CA LYS A 70 11.59 0.64 11.82
C LYS A 70 13.05 0.31 12.15
N GLU A 71 13.71 -0.48 11.31
CA GLU A 71 15.12 -0.81 11.50
C GLU A 71 16.01 0.44 11.49
N ASN A 72 15.73 1.39 10.60
CA ASN A 72 16.42 2.68 10.56
C ASN A 72 16.17 3.52 11.81
N GLN A 73 14.95 3.51 12.35
CA GLN A 73 14.61 4.17 13.60
C GLN A 73 15.33 3.54 14.80
N ASP A 74 15.38 2.22 14.87
CA ASP A 74 16.07 1.48 15.94
C ASP A 74 17.58 1.77 15.91
N LYS A 75 18.19 1.82 14.72
CA LYS A 75 19.60 2.21 14.53
C LYS A 75 19.88 3.63 15.03
N ARG A 76 19.03 4.61 14.67
CA ARG A 76 19.13 5.99 15.18
C ARG A 76 19.01 6.05 16.70
N SER A 77 18.12 5.25 17.27
CA SER A 77 17.86 5.22 18.71
C SER A 77 19.00 4.57 19.51
N ARG A 78 19.81 3.71 18.88
CA ARG A 78 21.01 3.12 19.49
C ARG A 78 22.25 4.04 19.41
N GLY A 79 22.36 4.87 18.37
CA GLY A 79 23.46 5.84 18.23
C GLY A 79 23.43 7.00 19.24
N VAL A 80 22.32 7.19 19.96
CA VAL A 80 22.18 8.21 21.03
C VAL A 80 22.53 7.64 22.41
N ARG A 81 22.79 6.32 22.54
CA ARG A 81 23.01 5.65 23.82
C ARG A 81 24.46 5.20 24.05
N SER A 82 25.44 5.90 23.49
CA SER A 82 26.85 5.48 23.55
C SER A 82 27.85 6.58 23.92
N GLU A 83 27.40 7.67 24.55
CA GLU A 83 28.30 8.67 25.18
C GLU A 83 27.87 9.04 26.60
N GLU A 84 27.14 8.18 27.31
CA GLU A 84 26.82 8.39 28.74
C GLU A 84 26.79 7.04 29.48
N ASP A 85 27.92 6.32 29.48
CA ASP A 85 28.21 5.28 30.48
C ASP A 85 29.54 5.64 31.17
N GLU A 86 29.49 6.63 32.06
CA GLU A 86 30.32 6.72 33.26
C GLU A 86 29.36 6.66 34.47
N ALA A 87 29.69 5.83 35.46
CA ALA A 87 28.75 5.15 36.36
C ALA A 87 28.41 5.94 37.65
N PRO A 88 27.84 5.33 38.71
CA PRO A 88 26.48 4.81 38.89
C PRO A 88 25.73 5.55 40.04
N MET A 89 24.40 5.74 39.96
CA MET A 89 23.63 6.05 41.18
C MET A 89 22.19 5.54 41.14
N ALA A 90 21.90 4.66 42.11
CA ALA A 90 20.61 4.09 42.40
C ALA A 90 19.54 5.14 42.71
N LYS A 91 18.36 5.02 42.09
CA LYS A 91 17.06 5.33 42.73
C LYS A 91 15.95 4.44 42.12
N ALA A 92 15.47 3.50 42.92
CA ALA A 92 14.21 2.80 42.67
C ALA A 92 13.05 3.81 42.61
N LYS A 93 12.09 3.61 41.70
CA LYS A 93 10.82 4.36 41.68
C LYS A 93 9.75 3.54 42.40
N PRO A 94 8.97 4.14 43.32
CA PRO A 94 7.94 3.42 44.05
C PRO A 94 6.75 3.07 43.15
N SER A 95 6.17 1.91 43.42
CA SER A 95 4.93 1.42 42.83
C SER A 95 3.76 2.34 43.17
N LYS A 96 2.89 2.58 42.18
CA LYS A 96 1.69 3.39 42.34
C LYS A 96 0.63 2.53 43.05
N ALA A 97 0.33 2.84 44.30
CA ALA A 97 -0.83 2.26 44.99
C ALA A 97 -2.11 2.85 44.41
N VAL A 98 -2.99 1.97 43.93
CA VAL A 98 -4.39 2.28 43.62
C VAL A 98 -5.15 2.32 44.94
N GLN A 99 -5.77 3.44 45.28
CA GLN A 99 -6.80 3.50 46.32
C GLN A 99 -8.17 3.53 45.65
N VAL A 100 -9.04 2.64 46.13
CA VAL A 100 -10.49 2.57 45.89
C VAL A 100 -11.19 3.52 46.85
#